data_AF-A0A842ZPW1-F1
#
_entry.id   AF-A0A842ZPW1-F1
#
_cell.length_a   1.000
_cell.length_b   1.000
_cell.length_c   1.000
_cell.angle_alpha   90.00
_cell.angle_beta   90.00
_cell.angle_gamma   90.00
#
_symmetry.space_group_name_H-M   'P 1'
#
loop_
_entity.id
_entity.type
_entity.pdbx_description
1 polymer ?
#
loop_
_entity_poly.entity_id
_entity_poly.type
_entity_poly.pdbx_seq_one_letter_code
_entity_poly.pdbx_strand_id
1 'polypeptide(L)'
;MLKLSPIVCKDYTLRFEKTLIMGILNVTPDSFSDGGLFNDVDTAVAHGEKMVSDGADVIDVGGESSRPGSAPLSEKEELDRILPVVTRLLREVSVPISIDTYKPLVADACLKAGAHLINDITGLINPEMRKVAVKHNVPVVIMHMRGTPKIMQQNPIYQDLLGEITAFFQEQIATARKAGIQHIIIDPGIGFGKTVEHNLQILKHLGEFKTLSCPILVGPSRKSFIGVITGLSVKDRLDGTLAAITVAVMNGANMVRVHDVNECKRAIQVADAIRGA
;
A
#
# COMPACT_ATOMS: atom_id res chain seq x y z
N MET A 1 17.48 17.55 4.01
CA MET A 1 16.30 16.72 3.68
C MET A 1 15.17 17.64 3.27
N LEU A 2 14.53 17.41 2.11
CA LEU A 2 13.26 18.08 1.79
C LEU A 2 12.24 17.70 2.87
N LYS A 3 11.74 18.69 3.62
CA LYS A 3 10.75 18.47 4.66
C LYS A 3 9.41 18.20 3.97
N LEU A 4 8.94 16.96 4.02
CA LEU A 4 7.63 16.61 3.48
C LEU A 4 6.54 17.30 4.30
N SER A 5 5.59 17.94 3.61
CA SER A 5 4.40 18.46 4.26
C SER A 5 3.57 17.31 4.83
N PRO A 6 2.94 17.50 6.01
CA PRO A 6 1.94 16.55 6.49
C PRO A 6 0.81 16.36 5.48
N ILE A 7 0.26 15.16 5.41
CA ILE A 7 -0.93 14.86 4.60
C ILE A 7 -2.14 14.81 5.52
N VAL A 8 -3.16 15.62 5.21
CA VAL A 8 -4.43 15.59 5.93
C VAL A 8 -5.34 14.53 5.30
N CYS A 9 -5.86 13.63 6.13
CA CYS A 9 -6.80 12.58 5.75
C CYS A 9 -8.05 12.68 6.64
N LYS A 10 -8.90 13.67 6.33
CA LYS A 10 -10.05 14.09 7.15
C LYS A 10 -9.60 14.47 8.58
N ASP A 11 -10.02 13.72 9.59
CA ASP A 11 -9.75 13.99 11.00
C ASP A 11 -8.32 13.59 11.43
N TYR A 12 -7.58 12.92 10.54
CA TYR A 12 -6.23 12.45 10.79
C TYR A 12 -5.18 13.26 10.01
N THR A 13 -3.94 13.25 10.51
CA THR A 13 -2.81 13.87 9.83
C THR A 13 -1.62 12.91 9.82
N LEU A 14 -1.19 12.50 8.63
CA LEU A 14 0.01 11.70 8.43
C LEU A 14 1.24 12.60 8.47
N ARG A 15 2.10 12.38 9.48
CA ARG A 15 3.36 13.14 9.67
C ARG A 15 4.55 12.26 9.38
N PHE A 16 5.32 12.59 8.36
CA PHE A 16 6.49 11.82 7.91
C PHE A 16 7.78 12.20 8.66
N GLU A 17 7.67 12.43 9.96
CA GLU A 17 8.81 12.68 10.88
C GLU A 17 9.50 11.38 11.29
N LYS A 18 8.75 10.27 11.25
CA LYS A 18 9.22 8.89 11.32
C LYS A 18 8.74 8.14 10.08
N THR A 19 9.26 6.94 9.86
CA THR A 19 8.66 6.04 8.88
C THR A 19 7.32 5.52 9.42
N LEU A 20 6.25 5.73 8.66
CA LEU A 20 4.91 5.28 9.01
C LEU A 20 4.67 3.81 8.62
N ILE A 21 3.77 3.14 9.35
CA ILE A 21 3.43 1.73 9.12
C ILE A 21 1.99 1.62 8.62
N MET A 22 1.81 1.05 7.43
CA MET A 22 0.52 0.68 6.89
C MET A 22 0.31 -0.85 7.05
N GLY A 23 -0.63 -1.24 7.90
CA GLY A 23 -1.01 -2.64 8.12
C GLY A 23 -1.90 -3.18 7.01
N ILE A 24 -1.56 -4.34 6.45
CA ILE A 24 -2.32 -4.98 5.35
C ILE A 24 -3.44 -5.86 5.92
N LEU A 25 -4.69 -5.43 5.76
CA LEU A 25 -5.87 -6.21 6.11
C LEU A 25 -6.58 -6.72 4.85
N ASN A 26 -6.21 -7.92 4.40
CA ASN A 26 -6.88 -8.58 3.27
C ASN A 26 -8.15 -9.28 3.74
N VAL A 27 -9.30 -8.89 3.19
CA VAL A 27 -10.62 -9.50 3.43
C VAL A 27 -10.95 -10.46 2.29
N THR A 28 -10.20 -11.56 2.21
CA THR A 28 -10.41 -12.62 1.21
C THR A 28 -10.82 -13.92 1.90
N PRO A 29 -11.61 -14.80 1.25
CA PRO A 29 -12.01 -16.10 1.81
C PRO A 29 -10.81 -16.94 2.29
N ASP A 30 -9.71 -16.94 1.53
CA ASP A 30 -8.48 -17.68 1.87
C ASP A 30 -7.75 -17.16 3.11
N SER A 31 -8.14 -15.99 3.64
CA SER A 31 -7.50 -15.35 4.80
C SER A 31 -8.18 -15.70 6.12
N PHE A 32 -9.42 -16.22 6.11
CA PHE A 32 -10.26 -16.41 7.31
C PHE A 32 -11.07 -17.72 7.29
N SER A 33 -10.53 -18.78 6.68
CA SER A 33 -11.25 -19.93 6.10
C SER A 33 -12.14 -20.84 6.98
N ASP A 34 -12.55 -20.48 8.21
CA ASP A 34 -13.21 -21.42 9.14
C ASP A 34 -14.55 -20.97 9.77
N GLY A 35 -15.12 -19.81 9.44
CA GLY A 35 -16.42 -19.39 9.99
C GLY A 35 -17.16 -18.42 9.08
N GLY A 36 -18.46 -18.63 8.82
CA GLY A 36 -19.22 -17.86 7.83
C GLY A 36 -19.16 -16.32 7.98
N LEU A 37 -19.76 -15.59 7.04
CA LEU A 37 -19.56 -14.14 6.80
C LEU A 37 -19.47 -13.21 8.04
N PHE A 38 -20.23 -13.47 9.10
CA PHE A 38 -20.13 -12.69 10.35
C PHE A 38 -18.85 -12.98 11.14
N ASN A 39 -18.44 -14.24 11.26
CA ASN A 39 -17.16 -14.62 11.88
C ASN A 39 -15.98 -14.07 11.07
N ASP A 40 -16.10 -13.99 9.74
CA ASP A 40 -15.09 -13.37 8.89
C ASP A 40 -14.93 -11.87 9.20
N VAL A 41 -16.03 -11.14 9.41
CA VAL A 41 -15.99 -9.71 9.78
C VAL A 41 -15.42 -9.51 11.17
N ASP A 42 -15.88 -10.26 12.18
CA ASP A 42 -15.32 -10.18 13.55
C ASP A 42 -13.81 -10.46 13.55
N THR A 43 -13.38 -11.49 12.82
CA THR A 43 -11.96 -11.86 12.74
C THR A 43 -11.13 -10.80 12.03
N ALA A 44 -11.61 -10.26 10.91
CA ALA A 44 -10.93 -9.19 10.19
C ALA A 44 -10.81 -7.92 11.06
N VAL A 45 -11.85 -7.59 11.81
CA VAL A 45 -11.87 -6.40 12.67
C VAL A 45 -10.94 -6.57 13.86
N ALA A 46 -10.98 -7.71 14.55
CA ALA A 46 -10.04 -8.04 15.63
C ALA A 46 -8.58 -8.03 15.14
N HIS A 47 -8.34 -8.46 13.90
CA HIS A 47 -7.01 -8.37 13.29
C HIS A 47 -6.59 -6.91 13.04
N GLY A 48 -7.51 -6.07 12.56
CA GLY A 48 -7.27 -4.63 12.41
C GLY A 48 -6.97 -3.95 13.76
N GLU A 49 -7.74 -4.22 14.81
CA GLU A 49 -7.46 -3.73 16.18
C GLU A 49 -6.09 -4.18 16.67
N LYS A 50 -5.74 -5.44 16.44
CA LYS A 50 -4.43 -5.97 16.77
C LYS A 50 -3.32 -5.21 16.05
N MET A 51 -3.45 -4.95 14.75
CA MET A 51 -2.46 -4.17 13.99
C MET A 51 -2.28 -2.77 14.58
N VAL A 52 -3.36 -2.12 15.02
CA VAL A 52 -3.27 -0.81 15.70
C VAL A 52 -2.52 -0.93 17.02
N SER A 53 -2.84 -1.95 17.84
CA SER A 53 -2.13 -2.20 19.10
C SER A 53 -0.64 -2.50 18.89
N ASP A 54 -0.30 -3.17 17.80
CA ASP A 54 1.07 -3.47 17.39
C ASP A 54 1.80 -2.22 16.86
N GLY A 55 1.06 -1.16 16.52
CA GLY A 55 1.57 0.16 16.16
C GLY A 55 1.46 0.53 14.69
N ALA A 56 0.47 0.02 13.96
CA ALA A 56 0.12 0.52 12.63
C ALA A 56 -0.34 1.99 12.73
N ASP A 57 0.13 2.82 11.80
CA ASP A 57 -0.30 4.22 11.64
C ASP A 57 -1.47 4.34 10.65
N VAL A 58 -1.69 3.33 9.81
CA VAL A 58 -2.78 3.23 8.83
C VAL A 58 -3.20 1.76 8.71
N ILE A 59 -4.50 1.48 8.57
CA ILE A 59 -4.99 0.14 8.16
C ILE A 59 -5.40 0.20 6.70
N ASP A 60 -4.89 -0.69 5.87
CA ASP A 60 -5.21 -0.79 4.44
C ASP A 60 -6.06 -2.03 4.16
N VAL A 61 -7.32 -1.79 3.81
CA VAL A 61 -8.34 -2.83 3.65
C VAL A 61 -8.52 -3.14 2.17
N GLY A 62 -8.29 -4.40 1.78
CA GLY A 62 -8.43 -4.87 0.41
C GLY A 62 -9.30 -6.12 0.31
N GLY A 63 -10.26 -6.12 -0.61
CA GLY A 63 -11.17 -7.27 -0.83
C GLY A 63 -10.74 -8.18 -1.98
N GLU A 64 -9.88 -7.68 -2.86
CA GLU A 64 -9.36 -8.37 -4.04
C GLU A 64 -7.88 -8.71 -3.88
N SER A 65 -7.51 -9.95 -4.20
CA SER A 65 -6.12 -10.36 -4.25
C SER A 65 -5.43 -9.73 -5.46
N SER A 66 -4.38 -8.93 -5.22
CA SER A 66 -3.51 -8.40 -6.28
C SER A 66 -2.33 -9.33 -6.62
N ARG A 67 -2.39 -10.62 -6.18
CA ARG A 67 -1.32 -11.59 -6.42
C ARG A 67 -1.26 -12.00 -7.90
N PRO A 68 -0.08 -12.35 -8.45
CA PRO A 68 0.03 -12.82 -9.81
C PRO A 68 -0.95 -13.97 -10.12
N GLY A 69 -1.74 -13.81 -11.18
CA GLY A 69 -2.70 -14.83 -11.63
C GLY A 69 -4.05 -14.85 -10.93
N SER A 70 -4.32 -13.92 -10.00
CA SER A 70 -5.66 -13.81 -9.38
C SER A 70 -6.74 -13.44 -10.40
N ALA A 71 -7.95 -13.95 -10.18
CA ALA A 71 -9.13 -13.51 -10.92
C ALA A 71 -9.69 -12.21 -10.29
N PRO A 72 -10.10 -11.23 -11.12
CA PRO A 72 -10.74 -10.02 -10.61
C PRO A 72 -12.10 -10.35 -10.01
N LEU A 73 -12.48 -9.63 -8.96
CA LEU A 73 -13.81 -9.68 -8.38
C LEU A 73 -14.72 -8.65 -9.06
N SER A 74 -16.03 -8.93 -9.10
CA SER A 74 -16.98 -7.87 -9.41
C SER A 74 -16.96 -6.78 -8.33
N GLU A 75 -17.37 -5.56 -8.69
CA GLU A 75 -17.48 -4.45 -7.72
C GLU A 75 -18.40 -4.80 -6.54
N LYS A 76 -19.48 -5.55 -6.82
CA LYS A 76 -20.42 -6.01 -5.80
C LYS A 76 -19.76 -6.99 -4.82
N GLU A 77 -19.06 -8.00 -5.32
CA GLU A 77 -18.40 -8.99 -4.46
C GLU A 77 -17.30 -8.36 -3.59
N GLU A 78 -16.54 -7.41 -4.14
CA GLU A 78 -15.54 -6.68 -3.36
C GLU A 78 -16.19 -5.84 -2.26
N LEU A 79 -17.29 -5.13 -2.58
CA LEU A 79 -18.03 -4.34 -1.60
C LEU A 79 -18.66 -5.17 -0.49
N ASP A 80 -19.31 -6.28 -0.84
CA ASP A 80 -19.96 -7.17 0.12
C ASP A 80 -18.93 -7.72 1.14
N ARG A 81 -17.65 -7.83 0.74
CA ARG A 81 -16.54 -8.22 1.62
C ARG A 81 -16.04 -7.07 2.49
N ILE A 82 -15.66 -5.94 1.89
CA ILE A 82 -14.89 -4.92 2.61
C ILE A 82 -15.77 -3.92 3.36
N LEU A 83 -16.97 -3.61 2.86
CA LEU A 83 -17.79 -2.53 3.43
C LEU A 83 -18.22 -2.80 4.88
N PRO A 84 -18.62 -4.03 5.27
CA PRO A 84 -18.91 -4.34 6.67
C PRO A 84 -17.69 -4.17 7.58
N VAL A 85 -16.52 -4.64 7.14
CA VAL A 85 -15.25 -4.53 7.88
C VAL A 85 -14.84 -3.08 8.04
N VAL A 86 -14.85 -2.29 6.97
CA VAL A 86 -14.54 -0.85 7.00
C VAL A 86 -15.47 -0.11 7.94
N THR A 87 -16.79 -0.34 7.84
CA THR A 87 -17.79 0.35 8.66
C THR A 87 -17.56 0.11 10.15
N ARG A 88 -17.12 -1.10 10.52
CA ARG A 88 -16.86 -1.46 11.91
C ARG A 88 -15.53 -0.90 12.40
N LEU A 89 -14.46 -1.07 11.62
CA LEU A 89 -13.15 -0.49 11.94
C LEU A 89 -13.21 1.02 12.16
N LEU A 90 -14.01 1.76 11.38
CA LEU A 90 -14.19 3.21 11.55
C LEU A 90 -14.68 3.62 12.95
N ARG A 91 -15.29 2.70 13.70
CA ARG A 91 -15.78 2.92 15.07
C ARG A 91 -14.85 2.37 16.15
N GLU A 92 -14.01 1.41 15.78
CA GLU A 92 -13.25 0.58 16.72
C GLU A 92 -11.74 0.90 16.70
N VAL A 93 -11.22 1.52 15.62
CA VAL A 93 -9.81 1.94 15.54
C VAL A 93 -9.62 3.45 15.50
N SER A 94 -8.47 3.90 16.03
CA SER A 94 -8.06 5.30 16.14
C SER A 94 -7.03 5.73 15.09
N VAL A 95 -6.97 5.02 13.97
CA VAL A 95 -6.05 5.30 12.86
C VAL A 95 -6.82 5.42 11.55
N PRO A 96 -6.31 6.16 10.55
CA PRO A 96 -6.94 6.25 9.26
C PRO A 96 -7.03 4.89 8.56
N ILE A 97 -8.09 4.75 7.77
CA ILE A 97 -8.41 3.56 6.98
C ILE A 97 -8.21 3.89 5.51
N SER A 98 -7.30 3.14 4.88
CA SER A 98 -7.04 3.10 3.45
C SER A 98 -7.85 1.99 2.79
N ILE A 99 -8.29 2.23 1.56
CA ILE A 99 -9.01 1.26 0.73
C ILE A 99 -8.11 0.86 -0.44
N ASP A 100 -7.65 -0.40 -0.44
CA ASP A 100 -6.86 -1.00 -1.52
C ASP A 100 -7.80 -1.45 -2.63
N THR A 101 -8.08 -0.53 -3.56
CA THR A 101 -8.95 -0.80 -4.70
C THR A 101 -8.61 0.10 -5.89
N TYR A 102 -8.75 -0.45 -7.08
CA TYR A 102 -8.70 0.29 -8.35
C TYR A 102 -10.10 0.53 -8.95
N LYS A 103 -11.17 0.15 -8.22
CA LYS A 103 -12.55 0.25 -8.68
C LYS A 103 -13.24 1.49 -8.10
N PRO A 104 -13.59 2.50 -8.92
CA PRO A 104 -14.15 3.76 -8.44
C PRO A 104 -15.42 3.60 -7.61
N LEU A 105 -16.30 2.66 -7.96
CA LEU A 105 -17.55 2.41 -7.23
C LEU A 105 -17.28 1.89 -5.81
N VAL A 106 -16.31 0.99 -5.68
CA VAL A 106 -15.87 0.44 -4.39
C VAL A 106 -15.30 1.56 -3.51
N ALA A 107 -14.37 2.35 -4.07
CA ALA A 107 -13.78 3.50 -3.38
C ALA A 107 -14.84 4.52 -2.92
N ASP A 108 -15.78 4.92 -3.80
CA ASP A 108 -16.82 5.90 -3.48
C ASP A 108 -17.71 5.43 -2.33
N ALA A 109 -18.09 4.15 -2.30
CA ALA A 109 -18.91 3.58 -1.24
C ALA A 109 -18.19 3.53 0.11
N CYS A 110 -16.92 3.10 0.15
CA CYS A 110 -16.13 3.09 1.38
C CYS A 110 -15.82 4.51 1.90
N LEU A 111 -15.57 5.47 1.00
CA LEU A 111 -15.35 6.87 1.37
C LEU A 111 -16.61 7.54 1.91
N LYS A 112 -17.78 7.23 1.35
CA LYS A 112 -19.10 7.61 1.90
C LYS A 112 -19.31 7.04 3.30
N ALA A 113 -18.86 5.81 3.55
CA ALA A 113 -18.96 5.19 4.87
C ALA A 113 -18.02 5.84 5.91
N GLY A 114 -16.92 6.46 5.46
CA GLY A 114 -16.02 7.22 6.33
C GLY A 114 -14.52 6.94 6.12
N ALA A 115 -14.14 6.07 5.18
CA ALA A 115 -12.72 5.80 4.88
C ALA A 115 -11.93 7.08 4.53
N HIS A 116 -10.60 7.01 4.65
CA HIS A 116 -9.74 8.19 4.77
C HIS A 116 -8.79 8.41 3.59
N LEU A 117 -8.41 7.35 2.87
CA LEU A 117 -7.55 7.43 1.69
C LEU A 117 -7.81 6.26 0.72
N ILE A 118 -7.35 6.44 -0.52
CA ILE A 118 -7.40 5.41 -1.57
C ILE A 118 -5.98 4.91 -1.82
N ASN A 119 -5.81 3.59 -1.88
CA ASN A 119 -4.60 2.94 -2.37
C ASN A 119 -4.90 2.29 -3.73
N ASP A 120 -4.45 2.91 -4.82
CA ASP A 120 -4.74 2.45 -6.18
C ASP A 120 -3.47 1.91 -6.85
N ILE A 121 -3.42 0.57 -6.96
CA ILE A 121 -2.33 -0.16 -7.59
C ILE A 121 -2.15 0.12 -9.10
N THR A 122 -3.14 0.73 -9.74
CA THR A 122 -3.07 1.15 -11.15
C THR A 122 -2.51 2.56 -11.32
N GLY A 123 -2.28 3.26 -10.21
CA GLY A 123 -1.72 4.61 -10.20
C GLY A 123 -2.70 5.69 -10.65
N LEU A 124 -4.01 5.51 -10.46
CA LEU A 124 -5.06 6.45 -10.89
C LEU A 124 -5.15 6.64 -12.40
N ILE A 125 -4.91 5.60 -13.20
CA ILE A 125 -5.15 5.68 -14.66
C ILE A 125 -6.64 5.94 -14.95
N ASN A 126 -7.54 5.38 -14.13
CA ASN A 126 -8.98 5.53 -14.29
C ASN A 126 -9.45 6.98 -13.96
N PRO A 127 -10.03 7.73 -14.93
CA PRO A 127 -10.54 9.07 -14.70
C PRO A 127 -11.65 9.15 -13.65
N GLU A 128 -12.48 8.12 -13.53
CA GLU A 128 -13.54 8.09 -12.52
C GLU A 128 -12.96 7.94 -11.11
N MET A 129 -11.85 7.22 -10.93
CA MET A 129 -11.17 7.14 -9.63
C MET A 129 -10.66 8.53 -9.20
N ARG A 130 -10.12 9.32 -10.16
CA ARG A 130 -9.71 10.70 -9.89
C ARG A 130 -10.88 11.56 -9.46
N LYS A 131 -12.05 11.45 -10.11
CA LYS A 131 -13.27 12.16 -9.71
C LYS A 131 -13.72 11.78 -8.30
N VAL A 132 -13.65 10.51 -7.95
CA VAL A 132 -13.97 10.01 -6.59
C VAL A 132 -13.03 10.61 -5.55
N ALA A 133 -11.71 10.56 -5.79
CA ALA A 133 -10.72 11.13 -4.89
C ALA A 133 -10.96 12.64 -4.63
N VAL A 134 -11.26 13.39 -5.69
CA VAL A 134 -11.56 14.84 -5.61
C VAL A 134 -12.86 15.10 -4.87
N LYS A 135 -13.93 14.36 -5.21
CA LYS A 135 -15.25 14.47 -4.58
C LYS A 135 -15.18 14.32 -3.06
N HIS A 136 -14.35 13.38 -2.58
CA HIS A 136 -14.19 13.10 -1.15
C HIS A 136 -13.03 13.87 -0.49
N ASN A 137 -12.24 14.62 -1.28
CA ASN A 137 -11.06 15.35 -0.84
C ASN A 137 -10.10 14.48 0.03
N VAL A 138 -9.77 13.30 -0.47
CA VAL A 138 -8.90 12.34 0.23
C VAL A 138 -7.54 12.18 -0.43
N PRO A 139 -6.48 11.86 0.36
CA PRO A 139 -5.20 11.46 -0.20
C PRO A 139 -5.28 10.16 -1.00
N VAL A 140 -4.32 10.01 -1.90
CA VAL A 140 -4.20 8.84 -2.78
C VAL A 140 -2.78 8.27 -2.73
N VAL A 141 -2.67 6.95 -2.69
CA VAL A 141 -1.44 6.24 -3.05
C VAL A 141 -1.55 5.86 -4.52
N ILE A 142 -0.56 6.26 -5.32
CA ILE A 142 -0.41 5.83 -6.71
C ILE A 142 0.76 4.86 -6.82
N MET A 143 0.50 3.68 -7.36
CA MET A 143 1.53 2.67 -7.55
C MET A 143 1.96 2.55 -9.01
N HIS A 144 3.25 2.28 -9.24
CA HIS A 144 3.74 1.85 -10.54
C HIS A 144 3.62 0.33 -10.71
N MET A 145 2.89 -0.09 -11.74
CA MET A 145 2.78 -1.48 -12.19
C MET A 145 2.90 -1.55 -13.71
N ARG A 146 3.70 -2.50 -14.21
CA ARG A 146 3.73 -2.82 -15.65
C ARG A 146 2.77 -3.95 -15.95
N GLY A 147 1.84 -3.74 -16.88
CA GLY A 147 0.77 -4.70 -17.19
C GLY A 147 -0.36 -4.70 -16.15
N THR A 148 -1.07 -5.81 -16.03
CA THR A 148 -2.14 -5.99 -15.02
C THR A 148 -1.74 -7.08 -14.02
N PRO A 149 -2.36 -7.18 -12.83
CA PRO A 149 -2.00 -8.21 -11.83
C PRO A 149 -1.98 -9.63 -12.41
N LYS A 150 -2.85 -9.90 -13.40
CA LYS A 150 -2.94 -11.19 -14.12
C LYS A 150 -1.71 -11.51 -14.98
N ILE A 151 -1.11 -10.51 -15.64
CA ILE A 151 -0.04 -10.72 -16.66
C ILE A 151 1.29 -10.04 -16.32
N MET A 152 1.36 -9.24 -15.26
CA MET A 152 2.52 -8.38 -14.98
C MET A 152 3.84 -9.15 -14.83
N GLN A 153 3.79 -10.41 -14.39
CA GLN A 153 4.98 -11.24 -14.22
C GLN A 153 5.42 -11.97 -15.50
N GLN A 154 4.70 -11.80 -16.61
CA GLN A 154 5.07 -12.42 -17.89
C GLN A 154 6.13 -11.56 -18.60
N ASN A 155 7.40 -11.93 -18.38
CA ASN A 155 8.57 -11.30 -19.02
C ASN A 155 8.62 -9.75 -18.93
N PRO A 156 8.67 -9.17 -17.71
CA PRO A 156 8.75 -7.73 -17.55
C PRO A 156 10.12 -7.21 -18.02
N ILE A 157 10.14 -6.48 -19.14
CA ILE A 157 11.35 -5.86 -19.70
C ILE A 157 11.31 -4.37 -19.40
N TYR A 158 12.39 -3.81 -18.88
CA TYR A 158 12.64 -2.36 -18.78
C TYR A 158 13.95 -2.05 -19.50
N GLN A 159 14.00 -0.93 -20.22
CA GLN A 159 15.25 -0.41 -20.79
C GLN A 159 15.98 0.45 -19.75
N ASP A 160 15.23 1.28 -19.05
CA ASP A 160 15.68 2.06 -17.89
C ASP A 160 14.61 1.96 -16.80
N LEU A 161 14.81 1.03 -15.87
CA LEU A 161 13.83 0.74 -14.81
C LEU A 161 13.47 1.99 -14.00
N LEU A 162 14.47 2.75 -13.54
CA LEU A 162 14.23 3.90 -12.66
C LEU A 162 13.70 5.09 -13.46
N GLY A 163 14.22 5.32 -14.67
CA GLY A 163 13.74 6.36 -15.57
C GLY A 163 12.29 6.15 -15.98
N GLU A 164 11.90 4.92 -16.35
CA GLU A 164 10.52 4.59 -16.73
C GLU A 164 9.55 4.77 -15.55
N ILE A 165 9.92 4.32 -14.34
CA ILE A 165 9.11 4.51 -13.13
C ILE A 165 8.98 6.00 -12.80
N THR A 166 10.07 6.76 -12.91
CA THR A 166 10.08 8.21 -12.65
C THR A 166 9.18 8.96 -13.63
N ALA A 167 9.28 8.66 -14.92
CA ALA A 167 8.46 9.26 -15.97
C ALA A 167 6.97 8.99 -15.73
N PHE A 168 6.62 7.75 -15.38
CA PHE A 168 5.25 7.38 -15.01
C PHE A 168 4.73 8.23 -13.84
N PHE A 169 5.50 8.36 -12.75
CA PHE A 169 5.05 9.16 -11.62
C PHE A 169 4.93 10.64 -11.96
N GLN A 170 5.82 11.20 -12.77
CA GLN A 170 5.71 12.59 -13.22
C GLN A 170 4.39 12.83 -13.95
N GLU A 171 4.01 11.94 -14.86
CA GLU A 171 2.73 12.00 -15.58
C GLU A 171 1.53 11.84 -14.66
N GLN A 172 1.52 10.81 -13.81
CA GLN A 172 0.38 10.53 -12.93
C GLN A 172 0.20 11.61 -11.86
N ILE A 173 1.29 12.14 -11.28
CA ILE A 173 1.24 13.27 -10.34
C ILE A 173 0.68 14.51 -11.03
N ALA A 174 1.16 14.84 -12.23
CA ALA A 174 0.65 15.99 -12.98
C ALA A 174 -0.85 15.84 -13.29
N THR A 175 -1.27 14.65 -13.70
CA THR A 175 -2.66 14.32 -14.01
C THR A 175 -3.55 14.40 -12.76
N ALA A 176 -3.11 13.86 -11.63
CA ALA A 176 -3.82 13.91 -10.36
C ALA A 176 -3.96 15.36 -9.86
N ARG A 177 -2.88 16.15 -9.88
CA ARG A 177 -2.91 17.57 -9.50
C ARG A 177 -3.83 18.39 -10.40
N LYS A 178 -3.80 18.16 -11.72
CA LYS A 178 -4.71 18.81 -12.67
C LYS A 178 -6.19 18.49 -12.40
N ALA A 179 -6.48 17.28 -11.91
CA ALA A 179 -7.82 16.91 -11.49
C ALA A 179 -8.26 17.57 -10.16
N GLY A 180 -7.32 18.14 -9.39
CA GLY A 180 -7.58 18.77 -8.09
C GLY A 180 -7.15 17.93 -6.88
N ILE A 181 -6.46 16.80 -7.09
CA ILE A 181 -5.96 15.96 -5.98
C ILE A 181 -4.71 16.61 -5.39
N GLN A 182 -4.77 16.96 -4.10
CA GLN A 182 -3.68 17.69 -3.43
C GLN A 182 -2.62 16.77 -2.82
N HIS A 183 -3.05 15.66 -2.21
CA HIS A 183 -2.19 14.80 -1.41
C HIS A 183 -1.94 13.47 -2.11
N ILE A 184 -0.70 13.22 -2.49
CA ILE A 184 -0.28 12.05 -3.27
C ILE A 184 0.90 11.38 -2.58
N ILE A 185 0.83 10.06 -2.43
CA ILE A 185 1.91 9.16 -1.99
C ILE A 185 2.27 8.27 -3.18
N ILE A 186 3.55 8.03 -3.43
CA ILE A 186 4.01 7.17 -4.54
C ILE A 186 4.49 5.81 -4.01
N ASP A 187 4.15 4.73 -4.73
CA ASP A 187 4.67 3.38 -4.46
C ASP A 187 5.32 2.80 -5.73
N PRO A 188 6.65 2.56 -5.75
CA PRO A 188 7.32 2.02 -6.94
C PRO A 188 6.87 0.60 -7.29
N GLY A 189 6.07 -0.06 -6.46
CA GLY A 189 5.35 -1.29 -6.75
C GLY A 189 6.23 -2.53 -6.70
N ILE A 190 6.86 -2.79 -5.54
CA ILE A 190 7.70 -3.99 -5.35
C ILE A 190 6.88 -5.26 -5.62
N GLY A 191 7.40 -6.10 -6.53
CA GLY A 191 6.75 -7.34 -6.98
C GLY A 191 5.62 -7.14 -7.98
N PHE A 192 5.39 -5.94 -8.50
CA PHE A 192 4.38 -5.66 -9.52
C PHE A 192 5.02 -5.40 -10.88
N GLY A 193 5.11 -6.46 -11.68
CA GLY A 193 5.71 -6.46 -13.01
C GLY A 193 7.22 -6.19 -13.02
N LYS A 194 7.95 -6.90 -12.15
CA LYS A 194 9.37 -6.68 -11.86
C LYS A 194 10.06 -8.00 -11.53
N THR A 195 11.25 -8.23 -12.09
CA THR A 195 12.11 -9.37 -11.74
C THR A 195 12.71 -9.19 -10.35
N VAL A 196 13.42 -10.19 -9.83
CA VAL A 196 14.15 -10.08 -8.56
C VAL A 196 15.14 -8.92 -8.62
N GLU A 197 15.90 -8.83 -9.71
CA GLU A 197 16.91 -7.80 -9.95
C GLU A 197 16.29 -6.40 -9.97
N HIS A 198 15.15 -6.23 -10.65
CA HIS A 198 14.43 -4.96 -10.66
C HIS A 198 13.98 -4.54 -9.26
N ASN A 199 13.46 -5.47 -8.45
CA ASN A 199 13.05 -5.16 -7.08
C ASN A 199 14.25 -4.73 -6.21
N LEU A 200 15.41 -5.40 -6.36
CA LEU A 200 16.63 -5.03 -5.65
C LEU A 200 17.16 -3.66 -6.09
N GLN A 201 17.15 -3.36 -7.39
CA GLN A 201 17.54 -2.05 -7.92
C GLN A 201 16.65 -0.93 -7.36
N ILE A 202 15.33 -1.12 -7.32
CA ILE A 202 14.41 -0.12 -6.75
C ILE A 202 14.69 0.10 -5.26
N LEU A 203 14.87 -0.96 -4.48
CA LEU A 203 15.17 -0.82 -3.06
C LEU A 203 16.50 -0.10 -2.83
N LYS A 204 17.53 -0.42 -3.64
CA LYS A 204 18.86 0.22 -3.59
C LYS A 204 18.79 1.71 -3.95
N HIS A 205 18.00 2.08 -4.93
CA HIS A 205 17.94 3.42 -5.52
C HIS A 205 16.68 4.21 -5.13
N LEU A 206 15.97 3.78 -4.08
CA LEU A 206 14.69 4.37 -3.66
C LEU A 206 14.77 5.89 -3.43
N GLY A 207 15.93 6.38 -2.97
CA GLY A 207 16.16 7.79 -2.70
C GLY A 207 16.06 8.70 -3.91
N GLU A 208 16.19 8.17 -5.13
CA GLU A 208 16.10 8.95 -6.38
C GLU A 208 14.67 9.50 -6.61
N PHE A 209 13.64 8.79 -6.13
CA PHE A 209 12.25 9.22 -6.24
C PHE A 209 11.91 10.42 -5.35
N LYS A 210 12.78 10.81 -4.40
CA LYS A 210 12.56 12.01 -3.56
C LYS A 210 12.44 13.29 -4.38
N THR A 211 13.01 13.32 -5.58
CA THR A 211 12.90 14.42 -6.54
C THR A 211 11.45 14.73 -6.93
N LEU A 212 10.55 13.74 -6.83
CA LEU A 212 9.12 13.87 -7.12
C LEU A 212 8.33 14.61 -6.03
N SER A 213 8.98 14.95 -4.91
CA SER A 213 8.38 15.72 -3.80
C SER A 213 7.07 15.12 -3.27
N CYS A 214 6.97 13.79 -3.27
CA CYS A 214 5.88 13.03 -2.69
C CYS A 214 6.45 12.04 -1.65
N PRO A 215 5.72 11.70 -0.58
CA PRO A 215 6.10 10.61 0.30
C PRO A 215 6.16 9.29 -0.45
N ILE A 216 7.12 8.44 -0.09
CA ILE A 216 7.34 7.13 -0.72
C ILE A 216 6.82 6.02 0.19
N LEU A 217 5.86 5.25 -0.31
CA LEU A 217 5.37 4.00 0.28
C LEU A 217 6.10 2.80 -0.36
N VAL A 218 6.47 1.80 0.43
CA VAL A 218 7.05 0.55 -0.10
C VAL A 218 6.41 -0.67 0.57
N GLY A 219 5.92 -1.63 -0.23
CA GLY A 219 5.36 -2.90 0.26
C GLY A 219 6.17 -4.15 -0.10
N PRO A 220 7.33 -4.43 0.54
CA PRO A 220 8.13 -5.63 0.28
C PRO A 220 7.60 -6.89 1.00
N SER A 221 6.65 -6.73 1.93
CA SER A 221 6.23 -7.76 2.87
C SER A 221 5.81 -9.08 2.20
N ARG A 222 6.54 -10.16 2.54
CA ARG A 222 6.34 -11.55 2.09
C ARG A 222 6.37 -11.75 0.56
N LYS A 223 6.86 -10.77 -0.20
CA LYS A 223 6.90 -10.80 -1.68
C LYS A 223 7.79 -11.94 -2.22
N SER A 224 7.53 -12.34 -3.47
CA SER A 224 8.17 -13.48 -4.11
C SER A 224 9.69 -13.37 -4.20
N PHE A 225 10.24 -12.16 -4.46
CA PHE A 225 11.69 -11.97 -4.59
C PHE A 225 12.45 -12.39 -3.34
N ILE A 226 11.87 -12.21 -2.15
CA ILE A 226 12.45 -12.67 -0.88
C ILE A 226 12.55 -14.19 -0.89
N GLY A 227 11.46 -14.88 -1.23
CA GLY A 227 11.46 -16.34 -1.31
C GLY A 227 12.40 -16.91 -2.37
N VAL A 228 12.59 -16.21 -3.49
CA VAL A 228 13.58 -16.60 -4.52
C VAL A 228 15.00 -16.49 -3.98
N ILE A 229 15.31 -15.45 -3.22
CA ILE A 229 16.64 -15.23 -2.65
C ILE A 229 16.92 -16.22 -1.50
N THR A 230 15.95 -16.46 -0.62
CA THR A 230 16.15 -17.25 0.61
C THR A 230 15.76 -18.72 0.50
N GLY A 231 15.05 -19.11 -0.56
CA GLY A 231 14.46 -20.45 -0.70
C GLY A 231 13.23 -20.69 0.20
N LEU A 232 12.66 -19.65 0.82
CA LEU A 232 11.60 -19.79 1.83
C LEU A 232 10.17 -19.66 1.27
N SER A 233 9.26 -20.40 1.90
CA SER A 233 7.82 -20.32 1.66
C SER A 233 7.26 -18.96 2.07
N VAL A 234 6.05 -18.60 1.62
CA VAL A 234 5.43 -17.30 1.96
C VAL A 234 5.35 -17.05 3.46
N LYS A 235 5.11 -18.10 4.26
CA LYS A 235 4.94 -18.00 5.72
C LYS A 235 6.25 -17.70 6.45
N ASP A 236 7.38 -18.06 5.85
CA ASP A 236 8.70 -18.00 6.51
C ASP A 236 9.53 -16.79 6.05
N ARG A 237 8.92 -15.83 5.35
CA ARG A 237 9.62 -14.66 4.76
C ARG A 237 9.76 -13.46 5.70
N LEU A 238 9.51 -13.62 7.00
CA LEU A 238 9.57 -12.51 7.94
C LEU A 238 10.97 -11.88 7.97
N ASP A 239 12.03 -12.66 8.18
CA ASP A 239 13.40 -12.14 8.30
C ASP A 239 13.84 -11.38 7.05
N GLY A 240 13.56 -11.95 5.87
CA GLY A 240 13.83 -11.28 4.60
C GLY A 240 12.97 -10.03 4.39
N THR A 241 11.75 -10.00 4.92
CA THR A 241 10.89 -8.80 4.93
C THR A 241 11.51 -7.71 5.79
N LEU A 242 11.97 -8.04 7.00
CA LEU A 242 12.62 -7.09 7.90
C LEU A 242 13.89 -6.51 7.28
N ALA A 243 14.71 -7.35 6.64
CA ALA A 243 15.90 -6.90 5.91
C ALA A 243 15.55 -5.91 4.78
N ALA A 244 14.55 -6.24 3.95
CA ALA A 244 14.11 -5.36 2.86
C ALA A 244 13.53 -4.02 3.37
N ILE A 245 12.76 -4.05 4.46
CA ILE A 245 12.22 -2.83 5.10
C ILE A 245 13.33 -1.95 5.63
N THR A 246 14.31 -2.52 6.33
CA THR A 246 15.46 -1.75 6.84
C THR A 246 16.18 -1.03 5.71
N VAL A 247 16.45 -1.71 4.59
CA VAL A 247 17.06 -1.09 3.40
C VAL A 247 16.16 0.01 2.83
N ALA A 248 14.85 -0.23 2.71
CA ALA A 248 13.91 0.77 2.21
C ALA A 248 13.89 2.03 3.09
N VAL A 249 13.87 1.87 4.41
CA VAL A 249 13.92 2.98 5.38
C VAL A 249 15.22 3.77 5.23
N MET A 250 16.37 3.09 5.23
CA MET A 250 17.68 3.73 5.04
C MET A 250 17.76 4.50 3.72
N ASN A 251 17.13 3.98 2.66
CA ASN A 251 17.12 4.61 1.35
C ASN A 251 15.97 5.62 1.15
N GLY A 252 15.15 5.85 2.16
CA GLY A 252 14.24 6.99 2.22
C GLY A 252 12.75 6.71 2.04
N ALA A 253 12.30 5.47 2.29
CA ALA A 253 10.88 5.20 2.48
C ALA A 253 10.33 6.10 3.61
N ASN A 254 9.11 6.61 3.38
CA ASN A 254 8.36 7.40 4.36
C ASN A 254 7.22 6.59 4.99
N MET A 255 6.77 5.55 4.28
CA MET A 255 5.79 4.60 4.78
C MET A 255 6.15 3.19 4.29
N VAL A 256 5.87 2.17 5.09
CA VAL A 256 5.99 0.77 4.67
C VAL A 256 4.68 0.03 4.86
N ARG A 257 4.34 -0.82 3.90
CA ARG A 257 3.10 -1.60 3.87
C ARG A 257 3.38 -3.07 4.21
N VAL A 258 2.86 -3.56 5.33
CA VAL A 258 3.32 -4.82 5.97
C VAL A 258 2.19 -5.67 6.55
N HIS A 259 2.41 -6.99 6.61
CA HIS A 259 1.54 -7.92 7.33
C HIS A 259 1.92 -8.00 8.83
N ASP A 260 3.21 -8.13 9.13
CA ASP A 260 3.75 -8.38 10.47
C ASP A 260 4.11 -7.06 11.19
N VAL A 261 3.09 -6.32 11.63
CA VAL A 261 3.22 -4.93 12.13
C VAL A 261 4.19 -4.82 13.32
N ASN A 262 4.03 -5.66 14.33
CA ASN A 262 4.82 -5.60 15.58
C ASN A 262 6.33 -5.80 15.31
N GLU A 263 6.66 -6.81 14.51
CA GLU A 263 8.02 -7.16 14.12
C GLU A 263 8.63 -6.04 13.25
N CYS A 264 7.87 -5.56 12.27
CA CYS A 264 8.32 -4.49 11.37
C CYS A 264 8.55 -3.19 12.13
N LYS A 265 7.69 -2.85 13.11
CA LYS A 265 7.86 -1.67 13.97
C LYS A 265 9.21 -1.67 14.67
N ARG A 266 9.61 -2.79 15.28
CA ARG A 266 10.92 -2.90 15.96
C ARG A 266 12.08 -2.64 14.98
N ALA A 267 12.03 -3.24 13.80
CA ALA A 267 13.07 -3.03 12.77
C ALA A 267 13.11 -1.57 12.27
N ILE A 268 11.94 -0.97 12.03
CA ILE A 268 11.82 0.42 11.58
C ILE A 268 12.33 1.40 12.62
N GLN A 269 12.03 1.19 13.90
CA GLN A 269 12.52 2.05 14.99
C GLN A 269 14.05 2.10 15.04
N VAL A 270 14.69 0.93 14.89
CA VAL A 270 16.16 0.84 14.82
C VAL A 270 16.68 1.52 13.55
N ALA A 271 16.07 1.25 12.39
CA ALA A 271 16.48 1.85 11.12
C ALA A 271 16.34 3.38 11.11
N ASP A 272 15.23 3.92 11.65
CA ASP A 272 15.02 5.36 11.79
C ASP A 272 16.04 5.99 12.74
N ALA A 273 16.36 5.34 13.87
CA ALA A 273 17.39 5.82 14.79
C ALA A 273 18.79 5.85 14.14
N ILE A 274 19.14 4.83 13.35
CA ILE A 274 20.41 4.79 12.60
C ILE A 274 20.43 5.88 11.52
N ARG A 275 19.33 6.06 10.78
CA ARG A 275 19.22 7.06 9.70
C ARG A 275 19.29 8.50 10.22
N GLY A 276 18.85 8.73 11.45
CA GLY A 276 18.83 10.05 12.08
C GLY A 276 20.09 10.40 12.90
N ALA A 277 21.04 9.47 13.05
CA ALA A 277 22.32 9.71 13.74
C ALA A 277 23.28 10.53 12.88
#